data_AF-A0A4Q4TUF8-F1
#
_entry.id   AF-A0A4Q4TUF8-F1
#
_cell.length_a   1.000
_cell.length_b   1.000
_cell.length_c   1.000
_cell.angle_alpha   90.00
_cell.angle_beta   90.00
_cell.angle_gamma   90.00
#
_symmetry.space_group_name_H-M   'P 1'
#
loop_
_entity.id
_entity.type
_entity.pdbx_description
1 polymer ?
#
loop_
_entity_poly.entity_id
_entity_poly.type
_entity_poly.pdbx_seq_one_letter_code
_entity_poly.pdbx_strand_id
1 'polypeptide(L)'
;MTYPKVLRRDMPIAICAEIEWRAVNPKSFDDVNLDIDNGADGGTSSSVAAEFEIEITLTKRRPASWGPKVERLRINEHQLTEDAFVPKTYRVTLERGEFRSREDLSRLSASEMPLWADRFALRLLFDKSPYPPRQEWKQPEGMPDANKVWEWKEFCGRRFPRA
;
A
#
# COMPACT_ATOMS: atom_id res chain seq x y z
N MET A 1 16.72 -10.61 5.61
CA MET A 1 15.37 -10.48 5.01
C MET A 1 14.89 -9.05 5.26
N THR A 2 14.77 -8.26 4.20
CA THR A 2 14.40 -6.84 4.28
C THR A 2 12.90 -6.75 4.08
N TYR A 3 12.14 -6.46 5.14
CA TYR A 3 10.70 -6.22 5.02
C TYR A 3 10.46 -4.94 4.20
N PRO A 4 9.63 -4.96 3.14
CA PRO A 4 9.30 -3.75 2.40
C PRO A 4 8.55 -2.78 3.33
N LYS A 5 9.10 -1.57 3.50
CA LYS A 5 8.50 -0.50 4.31
C LYS A 5 7.68 0.40 3.39
N VAL A 6 6.36 0.29 3.43
CA VAL A 6 5.48 1.28 2.81
C VAL A 6 5.21 2.36 3.87
N LEU A 7 5.89 3.49 3.74
CA LEU A 7 5.83 4.62 4.68
C LEU A 7 5.40 5.86 3.89
N ARG A 8 4.09 6.13 3.88
CA ARG A 8 3.49 7.30 3.21
C ARG A 8 3.73 8.52 4.11
N ARG A 9 4.39 9.56 3.58
CA ARG A 9 4.99 10.67 4.35
C ARG A 9 4.01 11.71 4.91
N ASP A 10 2.74 11.68 4.51
CA ASP A 10 1.81 12.82 4.72
C ASP A 10 0.58 12.49 5.60
N MET A 11 0.52 11.34 6.29
CA MET A 11 -0.56 11.06 7.24
C MET A 11 -0.09 11.23 8.69
N PRO A 12 -0.86 11.89 9.57
CA PRO A 12 -0.69 11.74 11.01
C PRO A 12 -0.76 10.24 11.32
N ILE A 13 0.36 9.66 11.73
CA ILE A 13 0.53 8.20 11.82
C ILE A 13 -0.39 7.67 12.92
N ALA A 14 -1.57 7.15 12.56
CA ALA A 14 -2.41 6.42 13.52
C ALA A 14 -2.05 4.93 13.59
N ILE A 15 -1.36 4.42 12.56
CA ILE A 15 -0.86 3.04 12.48
C ILE A 15 0.63 3.08 12.18
N CYS A 16 1.44 2.52 13.07
CA CYS A 16 2.86 2.26 12.86
C CYS A 16 3.17 0.85 13.34
N ALA A 17 3.04 -0.11 12.44
CA ALA A 17 3.14 -1.51 12.77
C ALA A 17 4.09 -2.21 11.80
N GLU A 18 4.79 -3.22 12.31
CA GLU A 18 5.34 -4.25 11.45
C GLU A 18 4.19 -5.03 10.83
N ILE A 19 4.38 -5.41 9.57
CA ILE A 19 3.43 -6.21 8.81
C ILE A 19 4.09 -7.56 8.57
N GLU A 20 3.42 -8.61 9.03
CA GLU A 20 3.73 -9.97 8.63
C GLU A 20 2.85 -10.33 7.44
N TRP A 21 3.40 -11.05 6.47
CA TRP A 21 2.64 -11.52 5.33
C TRP A 21 3.16 -12.86 4.83
N ARG A 22 2.28 -13.63 4.18
CA ARG A 22 2.65 -14.86 3.47
C ARG A 22 1.81 -15.04 2.22
N ALA A 23 2.40 -15.74 1.24
CA ALA A 23 1.66 -16.31 0.13
C ALA A 23 0.66 -17.35 0.64
N VAL A 24 -0.60 -17.31 0.17
CA VAL A 24 -1.54 -18.41 0.39
C VAL A 24 -1.16 -19.61 -0.47
N ASN A 25 -0.77 -19.36 -1.73
CA ASN A 25 -0.18 -20.35 -2.62
C ASN A 25 1.15 -19.83 -3.17
N PRO A 26 2.31 -20.23 -2.61
CA PRO A 26 3.62 -19.73 -3.03
C PRO A 26 3.92 -19.91 -4.52
N LYS A 27 3.39 -20.97 -5.15
CA LYS A 27 3.62 -21.25 -6.57
C LYS A 27 3.01 -20.20 -7.51
N SER A 28 2.05 -19.40 -7.02
CA SER A 28 1.45 -18.31 -7.80
C SER A 28 2.44 -17.18 -8.14
N PHE A 29 3.61 -17.14 -7.49
CA PHE A 29 4.65 -16.16 -7.76
C PHE A 29 5.68 -16.62 -8.81
N ASP A 30 5.76 -17.92 -9.10
CA ASP A 30 6.83 -18.48 -9.93
C ASP A 30 6.73 -18.01 -11.39
N ASP A 31 5.51 -17.74 -11.87
CA ASP A 31 5.23 -17.33 -13.25
C ASP A 31 5.24 -15.79 -13.45
N VAL A 32 5.58 -15.01 -12.41
CA VAL A 32 5.52 -13.54 -12.47
C VAL A 32 6.77 -12.97 -13.15
N ASN A 33 6.74 -12.86 -14.46
CA ASN A 33 7.86 -12.33 -15.25
C ASN A 33 7.96 -10.80 -15.17
N LEU A 34 8.54 -10.19 -14.13
CA LEU A 34 8.69 -8.72 -13.93
C LEU A 34 9.66 -7.98 -14.86
N ASP A 35 9.84 -8.42 -16.10
CA ASP A 35 10.67 -7.68 -17.06
C ASP A 35 10.04 -6.30 -17.33
N ILE A 36 10.70 -5.25 -16.81
CA ILE A 36 10.22 -3.85 -16.78
C ILE A 36 11.14 -2.97 -17.64
N ASP A 37 12.23 -3.54 -18.16
CA ASP A 37 13.23 -2.81 -18.94
C ASP A 37 12.85 -2.76 -20.44
N ASN A 38 11.90 -3.58 -20.89
CA ASN A 38 11.58 -3.80 -22.32
C ASN A 38 10.25 -3.21 -22.82
N GLY A 39 9.52 -2.40 -22.05
CA GLY A 39 8.12 -2.12 -22.38
C GLY A 39 7.58 -0.75 -21.98
N ALA A 40 8.39 0.30 -22.07
CA ALA A 40 7.90 1.67 -21.97
C ALA A 40 7.81 2.31 -23.36
N ASP A 41 7.16 1.64 -24.32
CA ASP A 41 6.59 2.39 -25.43
C ASP A 41 5.53 3.30 -24.80
N GLY A 42 5.85 4.60 -24.78
CA GLY A 42 4.99 5.65 -24.24
C GLY A 42 3.68 5.66 -25.01
N GLY A 43 2.71 4.86 -24.56
CA GLY A 43 1.51 4.62 -25.33
C GLY A 43 0.72 3.39 -24.90
N THR A 44 -0.07 3.56 -23.84
CA THR A 44 -1.44 3.03 -23.77
C THR A 44 -1.65 1.52 -23.53
N SER A 45 -1.58 1.12 -22.27
CA SER A 45 -2.58 0.30 -21.53
C SER A 45 -1.91 -0.43 -20.38
N SER A 46 -2.52 -0.42 -19.19
CA SER A 46 -2.06 -1.25 -18.08
C SER A 46 -2.34 -2.72 -18.40
N SER A 47 -1.38 -3.60 -18.14
CA SER A 47 -1.54 -5.05 -18.31
C SER A 47 -1.46 -5.76 -16.96
N VAL A 48 -2.27 -6.80 -16.77
CA VAL A 48 -2.18 -7.66 -15.59
C VAL A 48 -0.94 -8.53 -15.72
N ALA A 49 -0.02 -8.37 -14.77
CA ALA A 49 1.22 -9.12 -14.70
C ALA A 49 1.09 -10.39 -13.85
N ALA A 50 0.24 -10.37 -12.82
CA ALA A 50 -0.03 -11.52 -11.97
C ALA A 50 -1.31 -11.33 -11.15
N GLU A 51 -1.90 -12.43 -10.72
CA GLU A 51 -2.93 -12.47 -9.68
C GLU A 51 -2.56 -13.52 -8.65
N PHE A 52 -2.63 -13.16 -7.37
CA PHE A 52 -2.25 -14.05 -6.29
C PHE A 52 -3.00 -13.71 -5.00
N GLU A 53 -2.96 -14.65 -4.06
CA GLU A 53 -3.55 -14.47 -2.74
C GLU A 53 -2.46 -14.39 -1.68
N ILE A 54 -2.58 -13.37 -0.82
CA ILE A 54 -1.71 -13.18 0.34
C ILE A 54 -2.53 -13.08 1.61
N GLU A 55 -1.96 -13.60 2.69
CA GLU A 55 -2.42 -13.30 4.03
C GLU A 55 -1.53 -12.21 4.62
N ILE A 56 -2.14 -11.18 5.18
CA ILE A 56 -1.46 -10.09 5.87
C ILE A 56 -1.94 -10.04 7.32
N THR A 57 -1.00 -9.87 8.24
CA THR A 57 -1.26 -9.63 9.66
C THR A 57 -0.64 -8.30 10.05
N LEU A 58 -1.48 -7.36 10.48
CA LEU A 58 -1.02 -6.16 11.16
C LEU A 58 -0.59 -6.55 12.57
N THR A 59 0.66 -6.28 12.95
CA THR A 59 1.11 -6.58 14.31
C THR A 59 0.99 -5.36 15.23
N LYS A 60 1.07 -5.57 16.55
CA LYS A 60 1.18 -4.47 17.52
C LYS A 60 2.61 -3.92 17.61
N ARG A 61 3.58 -4.64 17.03
CA ARG A 61 5.01 -4.32 17.12
C ARG A 61 5.32 -3.09 16.28
N ARG A 62 6.08 -2.16 16.84
CA ARG A 62 6.49 -0.93 16.15
C ARG A 62 7.85 -1.16 15.49
N PRO A 63 8.06 -0.76 14.22
CA PRO A 63 9.34 -0.96 13.57
C PRO A 63 10.47 -0.21 14.30
N ALA A 64 11.48 -0.95 14.77
CA ALA A 64 12.60 -0.39 15.55
C ALA A 64 13.33 0.78 14.84
N SER A 65 13.32 0.79 13.50
CA SER A 65 13.99 1.80 12.69
C SER A 65 13.43 3.23 12.84
N TRP A 66 12.28 3.40 13.50
CA TRP A 66 11.71 4.73 13.72
C TRP A 66 12.21 5.40 15.01
N GLY A 67 12.97 4.68 15.82
CA GLY A 67 13.58 5.19 17.04
C GLY A 67 12.59 5.39 18.21
N PRO A 68 13.11 5.82 19.36
CA PRO A 68 12.40 5.76 20.64
C PRO A 68 11.23 6.75 20.76
N LYS A 69 11.17 7.79 19.92
CA LYS A 69 10.07 8.77 19.95
C LYS A 69 8.73 8.15 19.60
N VAL A 70 8.72 7.10 18.78
CA VAL A 70 7.49 6.43 18.33
C VAL A 70 6.85 5.62 19.43
N GLU A 71 7.62 5.11 20.40
CA GLU A 71 7.10 4.32 21.53
C GLU A 71 6.11 5.12 22.41
N ARG A 72 6.26 6.44 22.46
CA ARG A 72 5.39 7.34 23.25
C ARG A 72 4.07 7.68 22.57
N LEU A 73 3.92 7.36 21.29
CA LEU A 73 2.72 7.68 20.52
C LEU A 73 1.57 6.73 20.88
N ARG A 74 0.35 7.26 20.98
CA ARG A 74 -0.89 6.49 21.17
C ARG A 74 -1.44 6.04 19.81
N ILE A 75 -0.80 5.02 19.25
CA ILE A 75 -1.08 4.44 17.93
C ILE A 75 -1.38 2.94 18.06
N ASN A 76 -1.68 2.27 16.93
CA ASN A 76 -1.93 0.82 16.89
C ASN A 76 -3.04 0.41 17.88
N GLU A 77 -2.72 -0.39 18.91
CA GLU A 77 -3.66 -0.92 19.91
C GLU A 77 -4.42 0.17 20.68
N HIS A 78 -3.91 1.40 20.72
CA HIS A 78 -4.65 2.53 21.29
C HIS A 78 -5.75 3.06 20.37
N GLN A 79 -5.60 2.92 19.05
CA GLN A 79 -6.51 3.45 18.03
C GLN A 79 -7.38 2.36 17.38
N LEU A 80 -6.91 1.10 17.43
CA LEU A 80 -7.51 -0.04 16.75
C LEU A 80 -8.08 -1.06 17.74
N THR A 81 -9.14 -1.75 17.33
CA THR A 81 -9.68 -2.92 18.04
C THR A 81 -8.77 -4.14 17.86
N GLU A 82 -9.01 -5.20 18.64
CA GLU A 82 -8.24 -6.44 18.52
C GLU A 82 -8.41 -7.10 17.13
N ASP A 83 -9.58 -6.95 16.51
CA ASP A 83 -9.90 -7.50 15.18
C ASP A 83 -8.98 -6.94 14.08
N ALA A 84 -8.41 -5.75 14.28
CA ALA A 84 -7.44 -5.17 13.36
C ALA A 84 -6.16 -5.99 13.22
N PHE A 85 -5.79 -6.74 14.26
CA PHE A 85 -4.55 -7.52 14.34
C PHE A 85 -4.74 -8.99 13.96
N VAL A 86 -5.97 -9.40 13.66
CA VAL A 86 -6.26 -10.75 13.15
C VAL A 86 -5.76 -10.85 11.70
N PRO A 87 -5.12 -11.97 11.29
CA PRO A 87 -4.71 -12.18 9.91
C PRO A 87 -5.88 -12.10 8.93
N LYS A 88 -5.66 -11.45 7.78
CA LYS A 88 -6.67 -11.26 6.74
C LYS A 88 -6.12 -11.72 5.39
N THR A 89 -6.92 -12.46 4.63
CA THR A 89 -6.56 -12.89 3.26
C THR A 89 -7.07 -11.88 2.24
N TYR A 90 -6.26 -11.61 1.23
CA TYR A 90 -6.51 -10.64 0.15
C TYR A 90 -6.23 -11.28 -1.20
N ARG A 91 -7.07 -10.96 -2.19
CA ARG A 91 -6.77 -11.23 -3.60
C ARG A 91 -6.12 -9.98 -4.16
N VAL A 92 -4.96 -10.14 -4.78
CA VAL A 92 -4.13 -9.03 -5.24
C VAL A 92 -3.81 -9.23 -6.71
N THR A 93 -4.11 -8.21 -7.50
CA THR A 93 -3.69 -8.09 -8.89
C THR A 93 -2.46 -7.20 -8.95
N LEU A 94 -1.39 -7.70 -9.55
CA LEU A 94 -0.21 -6.90 -9.89
C LEU A 94 -0.34 -6.46 -11.34
N GLU A 95 -0.31 -5.16 -11.57
CA GLU A 95 -0.38 -4.56 -12.89
C GLU A 95 0.93 -3.86 -13.26
N ARG A 96 1.19 -3.83 -14.57
CA ARG A 96 2.26 -3.04 -15.20
C ARG A 96 1.67 -1.94 -16.05
N GLY A 97 2.36 -0.81 -16.05
CA GLY A 97 1.98 0.35 -16.83
C GLY A 97 2.61 1.60 -16.26
N GLU A 98 2.10 2.75 -16.67
CA GLU A 98 2.49 4.04 -16.14
C GLU A 98 1.41 4.51 -15.15
N PHE A 99 1.71 4.45 -13.86
CA PHE A 99 0.80 4.83 -12.79
C PHE A 99 1.24 6.10 -12.07
N ARG A 100 0.27 6.81 -11.52
CA ARG A 100 0.46 7.95 -10.61
C ARG A 100 -0.02 7.56 -9.22
N SER A 101 0.53 8.19 -8.20
CA SER A 101 0.07 7.96 -6.83
C SER A 101 -1.36 8.48 -6.65
N ARG A 102 -2.14 7.84 -5.77
CA ARG A 102 -3.49 8.31 -5.44
C ARG A 102 -3.47 9.73 -4.87
N GLU A 103 -2.42 10.09 -4.12
CA GLU A 103 -2.22 11.43 -3.56
C GLU A 103 -2.18 12.48 -4.66
N ASP A 104 -1.36 12.23 -5.68
CA ASP A 104 -1.19 13.16 -6.79
C ASP A 104 -2.52 13.36 -7.51
N LEU A 105 -3.21 12.25 -7.81
CA LEU A 105 -4.53 12.27 -8.47
C LEU A 105 -5.64 12.89 -7.61
N SER A 106 -5.48 12.90 -6.28
CA SER A 106 -6.45 13.55 -5.38
C SER A 106 -6.28 15.06 -5.31
N ARG A 107 -5.11 15.59 -5.70
CA ARG A 107 -4.77 17.01 -5.61
C ARG A 107 -4.79 17.71 -6.96
N LEU A 108 -4.49 16.99 -8.05
CA LEU A 108 -4.32 17.53 -9.39
C LEU A 108 -5.00 16.62 -10.41
N SER A 109 -5.63 17.22 -11.42
CA SER A 109 -6.08 16.45 -12.58
C SER A 109 -4.87 15.93 -13.37
N ALA A 110 -5.09 14.90 -14.19
CA ALA A 110 -4.04 14.33 -15.04
C ALA A 110 -3.41 15.38 -15.98
N SER A 111 -4.20 16.34 -16.47
CA SER A 111 -3.73 17.45 -17.32
C SER A 111 -2.91 18.50 -16.57
N GLU A 112 -3.10 18.63 -15.26
CA GLU A 112 -2.37 19.59 -14.42
C GLU A 112 -1.12 18.98 -13.79
N MET A 113 -0.88 17.68 -14.03
CA MET A 113 0.20 16.94 -13.39
C MET A 113 1.57 17.44 -13.89
N PRO A 114 2.45 17.94 -13.01
CA PRO A 114 3.76 18.40 -13.42
C PRO A 114 4.60 17.28 -14.03
N LEU A 115 5.45 17.62 -15.00
CA LEU A 115 6.37 16.66 -15.64
C LEU A 115 7.33 16.00 -14.64
N TRP A 116 7.67 16.70 -13.56
CA TRP A 116 8.53 16.19 -12.50
C TRP A 116 7.82 15.28 -11.50
N ALA A 117 6.49 15.20 -11.54
CA ALA A 117 5.72 14.36 -10.63
C ALA A 117 6.10 12.89 -10.82
N ASP A 118 6.04 12.14 -9.73
CA ASP A 118 6.48 10.75 -9.70
C ASP A 118 5.58 9.87 -10.58
N ARG A 119 6.20 8.88 -11.20
CA ARG A 119 5.57 7.85 -12.01
C ARG A 119 6.02 6.49 -11.52
N PHE A 120 5.15 5.52 -11.62
CA PHE A 120 5.37 4.18 -11.09
C PHE A 120 5.10 3.14 -12.18
N ALA A 121 5.97 2.14 -12.27
CA ALA A 121 5.89 1.08 -13.27
C ALA A 121 4.95 -0.06 -12.84
N LEU A 122 4.65 -0.15 -11.55
CA LEU A 122 3.85 -1.21 -10.94
C LEU A 122 2.73 -0.66 -10.07
N ARG A 123 1.60 -1.36 -10.09
CA ARG A 123 0.48 -1.12 -9.17
C ARG A 123 -0.01 -2.44 -8.60
N LEU A 124 -0.15 -2.51 -7.28
CA LEU A 124 -0.92 -3.54 -6.59
C LEU A 124 -2.36 -3.05 -6.45
N LEU A 125 -3.32 -3.86 -6.89
CA LEU A 125 -4.74 -3.66 -6.68
C LEU A 125 -5.27 -4.77 -5.78
N PHE A 126 -5.75 -4.38 -4.60
CA PHE A 126 -6.37 -5.29 -3.65
C PHE A 126 -7.88 -5.38 -3.89
N ASP A 127 -8.47 -6.56 -3.70
CA ASP A 127 -9.93 -6.75 -3.70
C ASP A 127 -10.64 -5.92 -2.62
N LYS A 128 -9.99 -5.80 -1.45
CA LYS A 128 -10.40 -4.97 -0.31
C LYS A 128 -9.19 -4.28 0.32
N SER A 129 -9.40 -3.17 1.02
CA SER A 129 -8.28 -2.40 1.57
C SER A 129 -7.46 -3.21 2.58
N PRO A 130 -6.12 -3.17 2.52
CA PRO A 130 -5.26 -3.76 3.54
C PRO A 130 -5.22 -2.94 4.84
N TYR A 131 -5.86 -1.76 4.89
CA TYR A 131 -6.02 -1.01 6.14
C TYR A 131 -7.24 -1.52 6.93
N PRO A 132 -7.23 -1.38 8.27
CA PRO A 132 -8.38 -1.75 9.10
C PRO A 132 -9.66 -1.03 8.64
N PRO A 133 -10.77 -1.74 8.35
CA PRO A 133 -12.07 -1.14 8.06
C PRO A 133 -12.54 -0.24 9.19
N ARG A 134 -13.46 0.68 8.89
CA ARG A 134 -13.94 1.70 9.84
C ARG A 134 -14.35 1.13 11.21
N GLN A 135 -15.00 -0.05 11.25
CA GLN A 135 -15.42 -0.66 12.53
C GLN A 135 -14.26 -1.14 13.41
N GLU A 136 -13.08 -1.35 12.84
CA GLU A 136 -11.88 -1.78 13.57
C GLU A 136 -11.11 -0.60 14.19
N TRP A 137 -11.65 0.63 14.09
CA TRP A 137 -11.13 1.82 14.76
C TRP A 137 -11.94 2.11 16.03
N LYS A 138 -11.26 2.35 17.14
CA LYS A 138 -11.90 2.66 18.45
C LYS A 138 -12.56 4.03 18.48
N GLN A 139 -11.95 5.00 17.81
CA GLN A 139 -12.41 6.39 17.70
C GLN A 139 -12.21 6.82 16.24
N PRO A 140 -13.10 6.41 15.33
CA PRO A 140 -12.95 6.70 13.90
C PRO A 140 -13.13 8.19 13.57
N GLU A 141 -13.71 8.97 14.49
CA GLU A 141 -13.96 10.40 14.29
C GLU A 141 -12.64 11.16 14.10
N GLY A 142 -12.63 12.13 13.18
CA GLY A 142 -11.44 12.93 12.87
C GLY A 142 -10.59 12.31 11.76
N MET A 143 -9.33 12.00 12.04
CA MET A 143 -8.35 11.61 11.00
C MET A 143 -8.75 10.34 10.22
N PRO A 144 -9.23 9.26 10.86
CA PRO A 144 -9.66 8.06 10.13
C PRO A 144 -10.81 8.38 9.16
N ASP A 145 -11.88 9.03 9.62
CA ASP A 145 -13.03 9.45 8.79
C ASP A 145 -12.68 10.50 7.71
N ALA A 146 -11.71 11.37 7.96
CA ALA A 146 -11.27 12.36 6.99
C ALA A 146 -10.47 11.74 5.83
N ASN A 147 -9.66 10.72 6.10
CA ASN A 147 -8.80 10.09 5.08
C ASN A 147 -9.42 8.85 4.43
N LYS A 148 -10.34 8.18 5.14
CA LYS A 148 -11.03 6.94 4.73
C LYS A 148 -10.06 5.92 4.16
N VAL A 149 -8.97 5.67 4.89
CA VAL A 149 -7.86 4.81 4.44
C VAL A 149 -8.30 3.38 4.13
N TRP A 150 -9.40 2.92 4.75
CA TRP A 150 -10.05 1.64 4.46
C TRP A 150 -10.71 1.56 3.08
N GLU A 151 -10.78 2.66 2.34
CA GLU A 151 -11.21 2.67 0.93
C GLU A 151 -10.02 2.55 -0.02
N TRP A 152 -8.79 2.47 0.49
CA TRP A 152 -7.58 2.47 -0.33
C TRP A 152 -7.20 1.06 -0.72
N LYS A 153 -7.28 0.78 -2.02
CA LYS A 153 -7.03 -0.54 -2.61
C LYS A 153 -5.84 -0.56 -3.58
N GLU A 154 -5.32 0.61 -3.93
CA GLU A 154 -4.30 0.77 -4.96
C GLU A 154 -3.00 1.28 -4.35
N PHE A 155 -1.91 0.57 -4.62
CA PHE A 155 -0.58 0.92 -4.11
C PHE A 155 0.43 0.84 -5.24
N CYS A 156 1.04 1.98 -5.57
CA CYS A 156 2.02 2.08 -6.64
C CYS A 156 3.44 1.78 -6.11
N GLY A 157 4.27 1.17 -6.96
CA GLY A 157 5.63 0.80 -6.64
C GLY A 157 6.55 0.86 -7.86
N ARG A 158 7.86 0.75 -7.60
CA ARG A 158 8.94 0.86 -8.60
C ARG A 158 8.83 2.15 -9.43
N ARG A 159 9.54 3.19 -8.96
CA ARG A 159 9.59 4.48 -9.65
C ARG A 159 10.06 4.29 -11.09
N PHE A 160 9.33 4.86 -12.04
CA PHE A 160 9.75 4.92 -13.44
C PHE A 160 11.05 5.72 -13.54
N PRO A 161 12.03 5.30 -14.37
CA PRO A 161 13.18 6.12 -14.68
C PRO A 161 12.71 7.51 -15.17
N ARG A 162 13.33 8.56 -14.64
CA ARG A 162 13.16 9.89 -15.23
C ARG A 162 13.88 9.86 -16.59
N ALA A 163 13.21 10.29 -17.65
CA ALA A 163 13.85 10.58 -18.93
C ALA A 163 14.76 11.81 -18.79
#